data_AF-A0A7V9CRU8-F1
#
_entry.id   AF-A0A7V9CRU8-F1
#
_cell.length_a   1.000
_cell.length_b   1.000
_cell.length_c   1.000
_cell.angle_alpha   90.00
_cell.angle_beta   90.00
_cell.angle_gamma   90.00
#
_symmetry.space_group_name_H-M   'P 1'
#
loop_
_entity.id
_entity.type
_entity.pdbx_description
1 polymer ?
#
loop_
_entity_poly.entity_id
_entity_poly.type
_entity_poly.pdbx_seq_one_letter_code
_entity_poly.pdbx_strand_id
1 'polypeptide(L)'
;YVEDENISTWDGVWWAVTTMTTVGYGDLFPKTTEGRVVAMAVMIVGIGFIAILTAALAERFLSGQVREEAAEVVAEVEGAEAELLTELRTIRQRLQELEASVERTRKS
;
A
#
# COMPACT_ATOMS: atom_id res chain seq x y z
N TYR A 1 -47.67 -7.95 -28.25
CA TYR A 1 -47.87 -7.25 -26.98
C TYR A 1 -47.20 -8.12 -25.94
N VAL A 2 -45.89 -7.92 -25.76
CA VAL A 2 -45.10 -8.69 -24.79
C VAL A 2 -45.35 -8.03 -23.45
N GLU A 3 -45.70 -8.86 -22.47
CA GLU A 3 -46.28 -8.51 -21.18
C GLU A 3 -45.51 -7.39 -20.46
N ASP A 4 -46.26 -6.50 -19.80
CA ASP A 4 -45.76 -5.68 -18.70
C ASP A 4 -45.19 -6.62 -17.64
N GLU A 5 -43.91 -6.96 -17.78
CA GLU A 5 -43.13 -7.54 -16.69
C GLU A 5 -43.19 -6.51 -15.56
N ASN A 6 -43.88 -6.85 -14.48
CA ASN A 6 -43.96 -6.05 -13.27
C ASN A 6 -42.56 -6.06 -12.63
N ILE A 7 -41.64 -5.24 -13.16
CA ILE A 7 -40.27 -5.10 -12.64
C ILE A 7 -40.41 -4.68 -11.19
N SER A 8 -40.02 -5.60 -10.31
CA SER A 8 -40.09 -5.38 -8.88
C SER A 8 -38.86 -4.62 -8.42
N THR A 9 -38.95 -3.99 -7.24
CA THR A 9 -37.78 -3.41 -6.58
C THR A 9 -36.66 -4.44 -6.38
N TRP A 10 -37.02 -5.72 -6.21
CA TRP A 10 -36.07 -6.80 -6.01
C TRP A 10 -35.23 -7.10 -7.27
N ASP A 11 -35.82 -6.98 -8.45
CA ASP A 11 -35.11 -7.13 -9.73
C ASP A 11 -34.04 -6.04 -9.90
N GLY A 12 -34.35 -4.81 -9.45
CA GLY A 12 -33.38 -3.72 -9.39
C GLY A 12 -32.22 -4.01 -8.43
N VAL A 13 -32.49 -4.61 -7.27
CA VAL A 13 -31.45 -5.03 -6.31
C VAL A 13 -30.58 -6.15 -6.89
N TRP A 14 -31.20 -7.16 -7.50
CA TRP A 14 -30.50 -8.25 -8.17
C TRP A 14 -29.57 -7.74 -9.27
N TRP A 15 -30.06 -6.85 -10.12
CA TRP A 15 -29.25 -6.19 -11.15
C TRP A 15 -28.07 -5.40 -10.54
N ALA A 16 -28.31 -4.65 -9.47
CA ALA A 16 -27.25 -3.87 -8.83
C ALA A 16 -26.16 -4.79 -8.23
N VAL A 17 -26.55 -5.90 -7.59
CA VAL A 17 -25.62 -6.88 -7.01
C VAL A 17 -24.78 -7.56 -8.09
N THR A 18 -25.41 -8.03 -9.17
CA THR A 18 -24.69 -8.71 -10.28
C THR A 18 -23.77 -7.75 -11.04
N THR A 19 -24.15 -6.48 -11.17
CA THR A 19 -23.30 -5.43 -11.76
C THR A 19 -22.12 -5.10 -10.86
N MET A 20 -22.36 -4.86 -9.57
CA MET A 20 -21.34 -4.50 -8.57
C MET A 20 -20.29 -5.60 -8.38
N THR A 21 -20.71 -6.86 -8.50
CA THR A 21 -19.83 -8.03 -8.45
C THR A 21 -19.18 -8.38 -9.79
N THR A 22 -19.39 -7.56 -10.83
CA THR A 22 -18.87 -7.75 -12.20
C THR A 22 -19.34 -9.03 -12.91
N VAL A 23 -20.38 -9.70 -12.40
CA VAL A 23 -20.97 -10.90 -13.03
C VAL A 23 -21.75 -10.51 -14.27
N GLY A 24 -22.65 -9.53 -14.14
CA GLY A 24 -23.38 -8.90 -15.25
C GLY A 24 -24.09 -9.87 -16.20
N TYR A 25 -25.06 -10.66 -15.71
CA TYR A 25 -25.80 -11.62 -16.55
C TYR A 25 -26.50 -10.98 -17.76
N GLY A 26 -26.87 -9.70 -17.66
CA GLY A 26 -27.48 -8.93 -18.76
C GLY A 26 -28.96 -9.23 -18.99
N ASP A 27 -29.57 -9.99 -18.08
CA ASP A 27 -31.00 -10.24 -17.96
C ASP A 27 -31.79 -8.95 -17.67
N LEU A 28 -31.23 -8.08 -16.83
CA LEU A 28 -31.80 -6.79 -16.48
C LEU A 28 -30.80 -5.68 -16.74
N PHE A 29 -31.28 -4.54 -17.26
CA PHE A 29 -30.45 -3.35 -17.47
C PHE A 29 -31.30 -2.08 -17.63
N PRO A 30 -30.78 -0.93 -17.20
CA PRO A 30 -31.49 0.34 -17.30
C PRO A 30 -31.62 0.80 -18.75
N LYS A 31 -32.87 0.94 -19.19
CA LYS A 31 -33.21 1.39 -20.56
C LYS A 31 -33.34 2.92 -20.65
N THR A 32 -33.71 3.58 -19.56
CA THR A 32 -33.91 5.04 -19.51
C THR A 32 -32.61 5.79 -19.24
N THR A 33 -32.54 7.05 -19.67
CA THR A 33 -31.37 7.91 -19.43
C THR A 33 -31.07 8.07 -17.94
N GLU A 34 -32.10 8.33 -17.13
CA GLU A 34 -31.95 8.46 -15.66
C GLU A 34 -31.46 7.16 -15.02
N GLY A 35 -32.00 6.01 -15.44
CA GLY A 35 -31.53 4.71 -14.97
C GLY A 35 -30.07 4.44 -15.31
N ARG A 36 -29.60 4.89 -16.49
CA ARG A 36 -28.18 4.77 -16.88
C ARG A 36 -27.28 5.66 -16.02
N VAL A 37 -27.74 6.83 -15.59
CA VAL A 37 -26.99 7.68 -14.65
C VAL A 37 -26.79 6.98 -13.31
N VAL A 38 -27.85 6.37 -12.77
CA VAL A 38 -27.76 5.55 -11.55
C VAL A 38 -26.83 4.35 -11.76
N ALA A 39 -26.87 3.72 -12.93
CA ALA A 39 -25.97 2.62 -13.28
C ALA A 39 -24.50 2.99 -13.23
N MET A 40 -24.14 4.15 -13.80
CA MET A 40 -22.77 4.64 -13.75
C MET A 40 -22.31 4.83 -12.29
N ALA A 41 -23.17 5.36 -11.42
CA ALA A 41 -22.86 5.49 -10.00
C ALA A 41 -22.65 4.12 -9.32
N VAL A 42 -23.54 3.15 -9.58
CA VAL A 42 -23.40 1.78 -9.05
C VAL A 42 -22.10 1.12 -9.51
N MET A 43 -21.71 1.30 -10.77
CA MET A 43 -20.44 0.76 -11.31
C MET A 43 -19.22 1.37 -10.62
N ILE A 44 -19.19 2.69 -10.42
CA ILE A 44 -18.10 3.38 -9.70
C ILE A 44 -18.00 2.87 -8.26
N VAL A 45 -19.14 2.74 -7.57
CA VAL A 45 -19.20 2.20 -6.21
C VAL A 45 -18.69 0.77 -6.16
N GLY A 46 -19.03 -0.07 -7.15
CA GLY A 46 -18.55 -1.45 -7.21
C GLY A 46 -17.03 -1.56 -7.36
N ILE A 47 -16.43 -0.75 -8.21
CA ILE A 47 -14.96 -0.69 -8.36
C ILE A 47 -14.32 -0.23 -7.05
N GLY A 48 -14.86 0.83 -6.43
CA GLY A 48 -14.37 1.32 -5.14
C GLY A 48 -14.47 0.27 -4.04
N PHE A 49 -15.57 -0.46 -3.98
CA PHE A 49 -15.80 -1.53 -3.01
C PHE A 49 -14.75 -2.65 -3.16
N ILE A 50 -14.52 -3.14 -4.39
CA ILE A 50 -13.51 -4.17 -4.66
C ILE A 50 -12.11 -3.65 -4.29
N ALA A 51 -11.77 -2.41 -4.65
CA ALA A 51 -10.47 -1.81 -4.34
C ALA A 51 -10.21 -1.73 -2.81
N ILE A 52 -11.21 -1.32 -2.04
CA ILE A 52 -11.13 -1.26 -0.57
C ILE A 52 -10.95 -2.66 0.02
N LEU A 53 -11.73 -3.64 -0.46
CA LEU A 53 -11.57 -5.03 -0.03
C LEU A 53 -10.18 -5.57 -0.33
N THR A 54 -9.67 -5.34 -1.55
CA THR A 54 -8.32 -5.74 -1.94
C THR A 54 -7.27 -5.06 -1.07
N ALA A 55 -7.39 -3.76 -0.81
CA ALA A 55 -6.46 -3.02 0.05
C ALA A 55 -6.47 -3.56 1.49
N ALA A 56 -7.65 -3.82 2.06
CA ALA A 56 -7.77 -4.37 3.41
C ALA A 56 -7.17 -5.79 3.52
N LEU A 57 -7.35 -6.63 2.49
CA LEU A 57 -6.69 -7.93 2.43
C LEU A 57 -5.17 -7.77 2.30
N ALA A 58 -4.72 -6.94 1.37
CA ALA A 58 -3.31 -6.65 1.15
C ALA A 58 -2.63 -6.17 2.44
N GLU A 59 -3.26 -5.25 3.18
CA GLU A 59 -2.77 -4.79 4.49
C GLU A 59 -2.61 -5.97 5.46
N ARG A 60 -3.59 -6.88 5.57
CA ARG A 60 -3.48 -8.02 6.50
C ARG A 60 -2.41 -9.03 6.13
N PHE A 61 -2.19 -9.29 4.85
CA PHE A 61 -1.20 -10.28 4.40
C PHE A 61 0.21 -9.68 4.27
N LEU A 62 0.31 -8.47 3.72
CA LEU A 62 1.59 -7.82 3.42
C LEU A 62 2.13 -7.00 4.59
N SER A 63 1.32 -6.54 5.55
CA SER A 63 1.83 -5.74 6.68
C SER A 63 2.90 -6.46 7.50
N GLY A 64 2.80 -7.79 7.62
CA GLY A 64 3.84 -8.59 8.28
C GLY A 64 5.16 -8.55 7.50
N GLN A 65 5.09 -8.84 6.20
CA GLN A 65 6.26 -8.93 5.31
C GLN A 65 6.93 -7.57 5.10
N VAL A 66 6.14 -6.53 4.80
CA VAL A 66 6.64 -5.16 4.60
C VAL A 66 7.27 -4.61 5.87
N ARG A 67 6.70 -4.93 7.04
CA ARG A 67 7.28 -4.49 8.32
C ARG A 67 8.57 -5.23 8.65
N GLU A 68 8.66 -6.50 8.31
CA GLU A 68 9.88 -7.31 8.48
C GLU A 68 11.00 -6.81 7.57
N GLU A 69 10.75 -6.63 6.27
CA GLU A 69 11.71 -6.05 5.33
C GLU A 69 12.14 -4.63 5.76
N ALA A 70 11.19 -3.78 6.17
CA ALA A 70 11.53 -2.45 6.66
C ALA A 70 12.38 -2.49 7.93
N ALA A 71 12.10 -3.43 8.85
CA ALA A 71 12.89 -3.59 10.06
C ALA A 71 14.30 -4.12 9.77
N GLU A 72 14.45 -5.03 8.81
CA GLU A 72 15.74 -5.56 8.37
C GLU A 72 16.61 -4.45 7.75
N VAL A 73 16.05 -3.65 6.85
CA VAL A 73 16.77 -2.51 6.24
C VAL A 73 17.19 -1.49 7.31
N VAL A 74 16.31 -1.18 8.26
CA VAL A 74 16.65 -0.26 9.37
C VAL A 74 17.77 -0.84 10.22
N ALA A 75 17.71 -2.13 10.59
CA ALA A 75 18.74 -2.77 11.38
C ALA A 75 20.09 -2.83 10.65
N GLU A 76 20.09 -3.04 9.33
CA GLU A 76 21.30 -3.02 8.50
C GLU A 76 21.94 -1.62 8.49
N VAL A 77 21.15 -0.56 8.31
CA VAL A 77 21.62 0.84 8.32
C VAL A 77 22.19 1.23 9.69
N GLU A 78 21.48 0.88 10.78
CA GLU A 78 21.96 1.13 12.14
C GLU A 78 23.28 0.39 12.43
N GLY A 79 23.39 -0.85 11.95
CA GLY A 79 24.62 -1.65 12.06
C GLY A 79 25.79 -0.99 11.32
N ALA A 80 25.58 -0.56 10.08
CA ALA A 80 26.59 0.12 9.27
C ALA A 80 27.03 1.45 9.89
N GLU A 81 26.09 2.25 10.42
CA GLU A 81 26.41 3.50 11.10
C GLU A 81 27.27 3.25 12.36
N ALA A 82 26.93 2.23 13.15
CA ALA A 82 27.69 1.88 14.35
C ALA A 82 29.14 1.45 14.03
N GLU A 83 29.34 0.72 12.94
CA GLU A 83 30.67 0.33 12.45
C GLU A 83 31.48 1.57 12.01
N LEU A 84 30.89 2.44 11.18
CA LEU A 84 31.52 3.67 10.72
C LEU A 84 31.92 4.60 11.88
N LEU A 85 31.06 4.75 12.89
CA LEU A 85 31.38 5.54 14.08
C LEU A 85 32.54 4.94 14.87
N THR A 86 32.66 3.60 14.90
CA THR A 86 33.74 2.89 15.57
C THR A 86 35.07 3.08 14.84
N GLU A 87 35.07 2.93 13.52
CA GLU A 87 36.25 3.21 12.69
C GLU A 87 36.71 4.66 12.83
N LEU A 88 35.78 5.60 12.76
CA LEU A 88 36.07 7.02 12.84
C LEU A 88 36.66 7.41 14.21
N ARG A 89 36.17 6.83 15.31
CA ARG A 89 36.79 6.98 16.65
C ARG A 89 38.21 6.44 16.68
N THR A 90 38.43 5.27 16.08
CA THR A 90 39.75 4.63 16.00
C THR A 90 40.74 5.50 15.22
N ILE A 91 40.34 6.01 14.05
CA ILE A 91 41.17 6.92 13.24
C ILE A 91 41.52 8.18 14.03
N ARG A 92 40.53 8.80 14.70
CA ARG A 92 40.77 10.00 15.53
C ARG A 92 41.76 9.73 16.67
N GLN A 93 41.66 8.60 17.36
CA GLN A 93 42.60 8.22 18.41
C GLN A 93 44.04 8.10 17.87
N ARG A 94 44.22 7.40 16.74
CA ARG A 94 45.55 7.25 16.13
C ARG A 94 46.16 8.58 15.71
N LEU A 95 45.35 9.50 15.17
CA LEU A 95 45.81 10.84 14.82
C LEU A 95 46.28 11.62 16.07
N GLN A 96 45.51 11.57 17.16
CA GLN A 96 45.90 12.22 18.43
C GLN A 96 47.20 11.65 19.01
N GLU A 97 47.40 10.34 18.94
CA GLU A 97 48.64 9.68 19.36
C GLU A 97 49.84 10.13 18.52
N LEU A 98 49.65 10.22 17.20
CA LEU A 98 50.68 10.68 16.27
C LEU A 98 51.06 12.14 16.54
N GLU A 99 50.07 13.02 16.69
CA GLU A 99 50.28 14.43 17.03
C GLU A 99 51.06 14.58 18.35
N ALA A 100 50.69 13.81 19.38
CA ALA A 100 51.40 13.82 20.66
C ALA A 100 52.85 13.26 20.57
N SER A 101 53.13 12.35 19.64
CA SER A 101 54.49 11.85 19.37
C SER A 101 55.36 12.91 18.67
N VAL A 102 54.81 13.62 17.68
CA VAL A 102 55.50 14.68 16.94
C VAL A 102 55.84 15.85 17.86
N GLU A 103 54.90 16.24 18.72
CA GLU A 103 55.08 17.31 19.71
C GLU A 103 56.21 16.98 20.70
N ARG A 104 56.36 15.71 21.09
CA ARG A 104 57.46 15.24 21.96
C ARG A 104 58.81 15.29 21.27
N THR A 105 58.91 14.84 20.02
CA THR A 105 60.15 14.90 19.24
C THR A 105 60.58 16.34 18.96
N ARG A 106 59.63 17.25 18.73
CA ARG A 106 59.93 18.68 18.51
C ARG A 106 60.50 19.39 19.76
N LYS A 107 60.13 18.96 20.96
CA LYS A 107 60.57 19.57 22.23
C LYS A 107 61.85 18.95 22.81
N SER A 108 62.32 17.84 22.25
CA SER A 108 63.60 17.19 22.60
C SER A 108 64.74 17.72 21.75
#